data_AF-A0A4Q3WCZ7-F1
#
_entry.id   AF-A0A4Q3WCZ7-F1
#
_cell.length_a   1.000
_cell.length_b   1.000
_cell.length_c   1.000
_cell.angle_alpha   90.00
_cell.angle_beta   90.00
_cell.angle_gamma   90.00
#
_symmetry.space_group_name_H-M   'P 1'
#
loop_
_entity.id
_entity.type
_entity.pdbx_description
1 polymer ?
#
loop_
_entity_poly.entity_id
_entity_poly.type
_entity_poly.pdbx_seq_one_letter_code
_entity_poly.pdbx_strand_id
1 'polypeptide(L)'
;MKVRVLGCSGAIAKDCRTTSFLIDHDVLVDAGTGVGDLTLDEMKDITHVLLTHSHLDHVAALPLMIDAIAFQLTKPVQIHALPGTIAALKAHIFNNVIWPDFSRIPTPQAPFVSFHELQVGQTLDISGKQIEVLPAVHT
;
A
#
# COMPACT_ATOMS: atom_id res chain seq x y z
N MET A 1 12.92 -14.55 -1.52
CA MET A 1 11.99 -13.87 -2.44
C MET A 1 11.00 -14.86 -3.01
N LYS A 2 9.79 -14.85 -2.47
CA LYS A 2 8.61 -15.55 -2.95
C LYS A 2 7.56 -14.50 -3.31
N VAL A 3 6.89 -14.64 -4.45
CA VAL A 3 5.80 -13.73 -4.84
C VAL A 3 4.49 -14.49 -4.71
N ARG A 4 3.54 -13.94 -3.94
CA ARG A 4 2.16 -14.40 -3.88
C ARG A 4 1.27 -13.40 -4.60
N VAL A 5 0.55 -13.88 -5.61
CA VAL A 5 -0.49 -13.11 -6.30
C VAL A 5 -1.73 -13.09 -5.42
N LEU A 6 -2.13 -11.92 -4.94
CA LEU A 6 -3.38 -11.71 -4.19
C LEU A 6 -4.50 -11.25 -5.11
N GLY A 7 -4.16 -10.47 -6.13
CA GLY A 7 -5.08 -10.07 -7.19
C GLY A 7 -4.35 -9.66 -8.46
N CYS A 8 -4.98 -9.92 -9.60
CA CYS A 8 -4.42 -9.66 -10.94
C CYS A 8 -5.51 -9.34 -11.98
N SER A 9 -6.69 -8.95 -11.52
CA SER A 9 -7.82 -8.54 -12.37
C SER A 9 -7.89 -7.01 -12.48
N GLY A 10 -8.26 -6.47 -13.64
CA GLY A 10 -8.50 -5.02 -13.81
C GLY A 10 -9.89 -4.56 -13.33
N ALA A 11 -10.71 -5.48 -12.80
CA ALA A 11 -12.04 -5.22 -12.28
C ALA A 11 -12.40 -6.25 -11.20
N ILE A 12 -13.53 -6.06 -10.54
CA ILE A 12 -14.05 -6.98 -9.52
C ILE A 12 -15.13 -7.91 -10.09
N ALA A 13 -15.11 -9.16 -9.63
CA ALA A 13 -16.16 -10.15 -9.83
C ALA A 13 -15.97 -11.25 -8.76
N LYS A 14 -16.86 -12.25 -8.74
CA LYS A 14 -16.65 -13.43 -7.90
C LYS A 14 -15.29 -14.05 -8.24
N ASP A 15 -14.47 -14.29 -7.23
CA ASP A 15 -13.12 -14.84 -7.34
C ASP A 15 -12.13 -14.00 -8.18
N CYS A 16 -12.49 -12.76 -8.54
CA CYS A 16 -11.63 -11.80 -9.23
C CYS A 16 -11.25 -10.66 -8.27
N ARG A 17 -9.96 -10.57 -7.98
CA ARG A 17 -9.37 -9.55 -7.10
C ARG A 17 -8.50 -8.58 -7.89
N THR A 18 -8.60 -7.31 -7.53
CA THR A 18 -7.82 -6.26 -8.17
C THR A 18 -6.37 -6.28 -7.70
N THR A 19 -5.50 -5.66 -8.51
CA THR A 19 -4.05 -5.78 -8.45
C THR A 19 -3.48 -5.64 -7.04
N SER A 20 -2.84 -6.72 -6.57
CA SER A 20 -2.02 -6.73 -5.35
C SER A 20 -1.12 -7.97 -5.33
N PHE A 21 0.14 -7.77 -4.92
CA PHE A 21 1.13 -8.83 -4.82
C PHE A 21 1.86 -8.74 -3.49
N LEU A 22 1.97 -9.85 -2.77
CA LEU A 22 2.78 -9.93 -1.57
C LEU A 22 4.14 -10.54 -1.90
N ILE A 23 5.21 -9.81 -1.59
CA ILE A 23 6.59 -10.27 -1.72
C ILE A 23 7.09 -10.71 -0.36
N ASP A 24 7.46 -11.99 -0.27
CA ASP A 24 7.72 -12.71 0.96
C ASP A 24 6.53 -12.61 1.93
N HIS A 25 6.63 -11.80 2.98
CA HIS A 25 5.57 -11.62 3.98
C HIS A 25 5.34 -10.15 4.36
N ASP A 26 6.23 -9.24 3.96
CA ASP A 26 6.38 -7.93 4.58
C ASP A 26 6.31 -6.74 3.60
N VAL A 27 6.37 -7.01 2.29
CA VAL A 27 6.32 -6.01 1.23
C VAL A 27 5.14 -6.27 0.30
N LEU A 28 4.22 -5.32 0.23
CA LEU A 28 3.07 -5.35 -0.66
C LEU A 28 3.32 -4.46 -1.89
N VAL A 29 3.05 -4.96 -3.09
CA VAL A 29 3.00 -4.15 -4.32
C VAL A 29 1.55 -4.00 -4.73
N ASP A 30 1.06 -2.76 -4.68
CA ASP A 30 -0.35 -2.37 -4.75
C ASP A 30 -1.24 -3.03 -3.68
N ALA A 31 -2.30 -2.33 -3.32
CA ALA A 31 -3.24 -2.71 -2.27
C ALA A 31 -4.67 -2.75 -2.81
N GLY A 32 -4.87 -3.46 -3.91
CA GLY A 32 -6.17 -3.80 -4.46
C GLY A 32 -6.97 -4.78 -3.58
N THR A 33 -8.13 -5.21 -4.05
CA THR A 33 -9.10 -5.99 -3.27
C THR A 33 -8.61 -7.40 -2.88
N GLY A 34 -7.51 -7.87 -3.46
CA GLY A 34 -6.86 -9.14 -3.08
C GLY A 34 -6.28 -9.14 -1.68
N VAL A 35 -5.91 -7.97 -1.15
CA VAL A 35 -5.45 -7.82 0.24
C VAL A 35 -6.48 -8.35 1.25
N GLY A 36 -7.78 -8.27 0.93
CA GLY A 36 -8.85 -8.78 1.79
C GLY A 36 -8.86 -10.29 2.03
N ASP A 37 -8.03 -11.06 1.30
CA ASP A 37 -7.89 -12.51 1.50
C ASP A 37 -6.77 -12.88 2.49
N LEU A 38 -6.01 -11.90 2.95
CA LEU A 38 -5.01 -12.07 4.00
C LEU A 38 -5.68 -12.26 5.36
N THR A 39 -5.06 -13.07 6.21
CA THR A 39 -5.38 -13.08 7.64
C THR A 39 -4.87 -11.81 8.32
N LEU A 40 -5.41 -11.47 9.50
CA LEU A 40 -4.94 -10.32 10.28
C LEU A 40 -3.46 -10.41 10.64
N ASP A 41 -2.96 -11.62 10.95
CA ASP A 41 -1.55 -11.84 11.26
C ASP A 41 -0.67 -11.56 10.04
N GLU A 42 -1.08 -12.01 8.84
CA GLU A 42 -0.37 -11.69 7.60
C GLU A 42 -0.42 -10.20 7.26
N MET A 43 -1.56 -9.53 7.46
CA MET A 43 -1.66 -8.07 7.23
C MET A 43 -0.72 -7.30 8.16
N LYS A 44 -0.59 -7.73 9.41
CA LYS A 44 0.25 -7.07 10.43
C LYS A 44 1.74 -7.14 10.11
N ASP A 45 2.17 -8.21 9.46
CA ASP A 45 3.58 -8.38 9.06
C ASP A 45 3.97 -7.49 7.86
N ILE A 46 2.99 -6.94 7.14
CA ILE A 46 3.22 -5.98 6.06
C ILE A 46 3.69 -4.65 6.67
N THR A 47 4.95 -4.31 6.40
CA THR A 47 5.58 -3.08 6.89
C THR A 47 5.81 -2.06 5.77
N HIS A 48 5.88 -2.53 4.52
CA HIS A 48 6.08 -1.69 3.33
C HIS A 48 5.00 -1.94 2.29
N VAL A 49 4.45 -0.85 1.73
CA VAL A 49 3.53 -0.89 0.59
C VAL A 49 4.12 -0.02 -0.53
N LEU A 50 4.39 -0.61 -1.68
CA LEU A 50 4.83 0.06 -2.90
C LEU A 50 3.62 0.24 -3.81
N LEU A 51 3.26 1.48 -4.12
CA LEU A 51 2.13 1.75 -5.00
C LEU A 51 2.61 2.18 -6.38
N THR A 52 2.04 1.58 -7.40
CA THR A 52 2.34 1.92 -8.79
C THR A 52 1.69 3.25 -9.20
N HIS A 53 0.40 3.43 -8.87
CA HIS A 53 -0.36 4.65 -9.13
C HIS A 53 -1.62 4.72 -8.25
N SER A 54 -2.42 5.79 -8.39
CA SER A 54 -3.52 6.12 -7.47
C SER A 54 -4.90 5.65 -7.89
N HIS A 55 -5.04 4.83 -8.93
CA HIS A 55 -6.36 4.30 -9.30
C HIS A 55 -6.91 3.39 -8.20
N LEU A 56 -8.23 3.43 -8.05
CA LEU A 56 -8.90 2.84 -6.89
C LEU A 56 -8.68 1.34 -6.81
N ASP A 57 -8.67 0.63 -7.94
CA ASP A 57 -8.42 -0.81 -7.99
C ASP A 57 -7.01 -1.21 -7.52
N HIS A 58 -6.06 -0.27 -7.43
CA HIS A 58 -4.72 -0.47 -6.87
C HIS A 58 -4.60 -0.05 -5.40
N VAL A 59 -5.56 0.71 -4.85
CA VAL A 59 -5.45 1.26 -3.48
C VAL A 59 -6.68 0.99 -2.60
N ALA A 60 -7.73 0.35 -3.12
CA ALA A 60 -9.03 0.22 -2.46
C ALA A 60 -8.95 -0.46 -1.09
N ALA A 61 -8.10 -1.48 -0.94
CA ALA A 61 -7.99 -2.21 0.32
C ALA A 61 -6.99 -1.57 1.29
N LEU A 62 -6.16 -0.61 0.85
CA LEU A 62 -5.14 0.01 1.69
C LEU A 62 -5.72 0.62 2.97
N PRO A 63 -6.78 1.47 2.94
CA PRO A 63 -7.29 2.08 4.17
C PRO A 63 -7.92 1.04 5.09
N LEU A 64 -8.62 0.05 4.52
CA LEU A 64 -9.24 -1.04 5.28
C LEU A 64 -8.22 -1.95 5.95
N MET A 65 -7.13 -2.28 5.25
CA MET A 65 -6.03 -3.08 5.78
C MET A 65 -5.37 -2.39 6.98
N ILE A 66 -5.05 -1.10 6.84
CA ILE A 66 -4.41 -0.34 7.92
C ILE A 66 -5.33 -0.26 9.14
N ASP A 67 -6.64 -0.01 8.93
CA ASP A 67 -7.62 0.06 10.02
C ASP A 67 -7.71 -1.28 10.79
N ALA A 68 -7.71 -2.40 10.06
CA ALA A 68 -7.79 -3.75 10.63
C ALA A 68 -6.60 -4.09 11.56
N ILE A 69 -5.42 -3.51 11.31
CA ILE A 69 -4.20 -3.77 12.08
C ILE A 69 -3.77 -2.60 12.98
N ALA A 70 -4.45 -1.46 12.92
CA ALA A 70 -4.03 -0.19 13.52
C ALA A 70 -3.63 -0.31 15.00
N PHE A 71 -4.45 -1.00 15.81
CA PHE A 71 -4.20 -1.18 17.25
C PHE A 71 -3.02 -2.12 17.57
N GLN A 72 -2.52 -2.85 16.58
CA GLN A 72 -1.42 -3.80 16.73
C GLN A 72 -0.10 -3.25 16.18
N LEU A 73 -0.14 -2.13 15.47
CA LEU A 73 1.05 -1.51 14.89
C LEU A 73 1.92 -0.90 16.00
N THR A 74 3.19 -1.27 15.99
CA THR A 74 4.24 -0.65 16.83
C THR A 74 5.06 0.38 16.05
N LYS A 75 4.92 0.38 14.72
CA LYS A 75 5.57 1.29 13.76
C LYS A 75 4.57 1.59 12.63
N PRO A 76 4.66 2.76 11.98
CA PRO A 76 3.83 3.06 10.83
C PRO A 76 4.10 2.09 9.68
N VAL A 77 3.05 1.75 8.93
CA VAL A 77 3.20 1.17 7.60
C VAL A 77 3.82 2.23 6.69
N GLN A 78 4.87 1.87 5.96
CA GLN A 78 5.55 2.79 5.05
C GLN A 78 4.98 2.65 3.65
N ILE A 79 4.39 3.73 3.14
CA ILE A 79 3.85 3.80 1.77
C ILE A 79 4.88 4.49 0.88
N HIS A 80 5.35 3.76 -0.12
CA HIS A 80 6.35 4.17 -1.10
C HIS A 80 5.67 4.36 -2.44
N ALA A 81 5.68 5.57 -2.98
CA ALA A 81 5.11 5.85 -4.30
C ALA A 81 5.69 7.13 -4.92
N LEU A 82 5.41 7.36 -6.20
CA LEU A 82 5.76 8.64 -6.83
C LEU A 82 5.00 9.81 -6.17
N PRO A 83 5.54 11.06 -6.21
CA PRO A 83 4.93 12.21 -5.54
C PRO A 83 3.47 12.45 -5.93
N GLY A 84 3.12 12.25 -7.21
CA GLY A 84 1.75 12.40 -7.69
C GLY A 84 0.76 11.41 -7.05
N THR A 85 1.17 10.16 -6.85
CA THR A 85 0.36 9.14 -6.17
C THR A 85 0.15 9.47 -4.70
N ILE A 86 1.20 9.89 -4.00
CA ILE A 86 1.11 10.32 -2.59
C ILE A 86 0.20 11.54 -2.45
N ALA A 87 0.33 12.53 -3.34
CA ALA A 87 -0.51 13.71 -3.34
C ALA A 87 -2.00 13.34 -3.52
N ALA A 88 -2.31 12.44 -4.47
CA ALA A 88 -3.67 11.95 -4.69
C ALA A 88 -4.24 11.25 -3.45
N LEU A 89 -3.46 10.36 -2.81
CA LEU A 89 -3.90 9.67 -1.59
C LEU A 89 -4.21 10.64 -0.44
N LYS A 90 -3.32 11.62 -0.20
CA LYS A 90 -3.53 12.63 0.85
C LYS A 90 -4.75 13.51 0.57
N ALA A 91 -4.95 13.92 -0.68
CA ALA A 91 -6.05 14.81 -1.05
C ALA A 91 -7.41 14.09 -1.08
N HIS A 92 -7.43 12.83 -1.51
CA HIS A 92 -8.67 12.17 -1.92
C HIS A 92 -9.00 10.89 -1.14
N ILE A 93 -8.10 10.35 -0.32
CA ILE A 93 -8.38 9.16 0.50
C ILE A 93 -8.19 9.47 1.98
N PHE A 94 -6.98 9.81 2.41
CA PHE A 94 -6.62 10.08 3.80
C PHE A 94 -6.86 11.56 4.17
N ASN A 95 -8.12 12.00 4.06
CA ASN A 95 -8.49 13.41 4.15
C ASN A 95 -9.54 13.72 5.24
N ASN A 96 -9.87 12.75 6.09
CA ASN A 96 -10.94 12.81 7.11
C ASN A 96 -12.36 12.98 6.54
N VAL A 97 -12.55 12.85 5.23
CA VAL A 97 -13.87 12.86 4.57
C VAL A 97 -14.19 11.49 4.01
N ILE A 98 -13.29 10.94 3.18
CA ILE A 98 -13.42 9.60 2.62
C ILE A 98 -12.90 8.56 3.63
N TRP A 99 -11.72 8.81 4.20
CA TRP A 99 -11.14 7.97 5.24
C TRP A 99 -10.38 8.83 6.26
N PRO A 100 -10.24 8.39 7.52
CA PRO A 100 -9.36 9.05 8.48
C PRO A 100 -7.95 9.27 7.95
N ASP A 101 -7.35 10.41 8.28
CA ASP A 101 -5.97 10.71 7.91
C ASP A 101 -4.97 9.93 8.78
N PHE A 102 -4.67 8.71 8.35
CA PHE A 102 -3.73 7.79 9.00
C PHE A 102 -2.28 8.28 9.03
N SER A 103 -1.95 9.36 8.30
CA SER A 103 -0.65 10.01 8.43
C SER A 103 -0.57 10.98 9.61
N ARG A 104 -1.69 11.23 10.29
CA ARG A 104 -1.79 12.15 11.43
C ARG A 104 -2.32 11.49 12.70
N ILE A 105 -2.93 10.32 12.59
CA ILE A 105 -3.44 9.56 13.74
C ILE A 105 -2.64 8.27 13.93
N PRO A 106 -2.44 7.80 15.18
CA PRO A 106 -3.00 8.32 16.43
C PRO A 106 -2.38 9.66 16.86
N THR A 107 -1.14 9.94 16.46
CA THR A 107 -0.52 11.26 16.59
C THR A 107 0.37 11.53 15.37
N PRO A 108 0.67 12.81 15.03
CA PRO A 108 1.60 13.12 13.95
C PRO A 108 3.04 12.59 14.17
N GLN A 109 3.43 12.36 15.43
CA GLN A 109 4.77 11.84 15.78
C GLN A 109 4.84 10.32 15.70
N ALA A 110 3.71 9.64 15.86
CA ALA A 110 3.58 8.19 15.76
C ALA A 110 2.30 7.85 14.98
N PRO A 111 2.27 8.12 13.66
CA PRO A 111 1.09 7.85 12.84
C PRO A 111 0.99 6.36 12.47
N PHE A 112 -0.17 5.93 11.96
CA PHE A 112 -0.33 4.58 11.40
C PHE A 112 0.34 4.44 10.03
N VAL A 113 0.47 5.54 9.28
CA VAL A 113 1.07 5.58 7.95
C VAL A 113 2.17 6.64 7.87
N SER A 114 3.25 6.30 7.15
CA SER A 114 4.25 7.27 6.71
C SER A 114 4.42 7.20 5.19
N PHE A 115 4.51 8.36 4.53
CA PHE A 115 4.68 8.44 3.07
C PHE A 115 6.13 8.72 2.71
N HIS A 116 6.65 7.95 1.76
CA HIS A 116 8.04 8.00 1.28
C HIS A 116 8.01 8.17 -0.23
N GLU A 117 8.48 9.32 -0.70
CA GLU A 117 8.50 9.63 -2.12
C GLU A 117 9.57 8.82 -2.85
N LEU A 118 9.18 8.24 -3.98
CA LEU A 118 10.06 7.55 -4.92
C LEU A 118 10.41 8.46 -6.10
N GLN A 119 11.55 8.20 -6.73
CA GLN A 119 11.96 8.86 -7.97
C GLN A 119 12.18 7.82 -9.06
N VAL A 120 11.83 8.15 -10.31
CA VAL A 120 12.12 7.28 -11.46
C VAL A 120 13.63 7.12 -11.60
N GLY A 121 14.09 5.88 -11.81
CA GLY A 121 15.49 5.48 -11.85
C GLY A 121 16.11 5.25 -10.46
N GLN A 122 15.37 5.49 -9.38
CA GLN A 122 15.85 5.22 -8.03
C GLN A 122 15.98 3.71 -7.82
N THR A 123 17.10 3.30 -7.23
CA THR A 123 17.27 1.97 -6.65
C THR A 123 17.29 2.09 -5.14
N LEU A 124 16.55 1.23 -4.45
CA LEU A 124 16.38 1.22 -2.99
C LEU A 124 16.47 -0.19 -2.44
N ASP A 125 16.93 -0.31 -1.20
CA ASP A 125 16.84 -1.54 -0.42
C ASP A 125 15.67 -1.41 0.57
N ILE A 126 14.64 -2.25 0.40
CA ILE A 126 13.51 -2.36 1.32
C ILE A 126 13.44 -3.80 1.81
N SER A 127 13.53 -3.99 3.11
CA SER A 127 13.45 -5.32 3.73
C SER A 127 14.42 -6.34 3.09
N GLY A 128 15.65 -5.92 2.78
CA GLY A 128 16.67 -6.76 2.13
C GLY A 128 16.38 -7.10 0.67
N LYS A 129 15.52 -6.30 0.00
CA LYS A 129 15.14 -6.47 -1.40
C LYS A 129 15.57 -5.23 -2.18
N GLN A 130 16.28 -5.44 -3.27
CA GLN A 130 16.61 -4.36 -4.21
C GLN A 130 15.40 -4.07 -5.10
N ILE A 131 14.92 -2.83 -5.08
CA ILE A 131 13.80 -2.36 -5.88
C ILE A 131 14.30 -1.24 -6.77
N GLU A 132 13.98 -1.32 -8.06
CA GLU A 132 14.26 -0.28 -9.05
C GLU A 132 12.95 0.32 -9.55
N VAL A 133 12.85 1.66 -9.51
CA VAL A 133 11.65 2.39 -9.90
C VAL A 133 11.73 2.73 -11.38
N LEU A 134 10.94 2.06 -12.20
CA LEU A 134 10.91 2.27 -13.66
C LEU A 134 9.69 3.11 -14.08
N PRO A 135 9.80 3.90 -15.17
CA PRO A 135 8.68 4.67 -15.68
C PRO A 135 7.71 3.79 -16.47
N ALA A 136 6.43 4.15 -16.46
CA ALA A 136 5.41 3.60 -17.34
C ALA A 136 4.48 4.73 -17.81
N VAL A 137 3.91 4.59 -19.02
CA VAL A 137 2.89 5.50 -19.54
C VAL A 137 1.52 4.89 -19.24
N HIS A 138 0.74 5.55 -18.40
CA HIS A 138 -0.61 5.12 -18.03
C HIS A 138 -1.50 6.36 -17.84
N THR A 139 -2.73 6.29 -18.34
CA THR A 139 -3.75 7.35 -18.34
C THR A 139 -4.88 7.04 -17.38
#